data_AF-A0A2N5KBY3-F1
#
_entry.id   AF-A0A2N5KBY3-F1
#
_cell.length_a   1.000
_cell.length_b   1.000
_cell.length_c   1.000
_cell.angle_alpha   90.00
_cell.angle_beta   90.00
_cell.angle_gamma   90.00
#
_symmetry.space_group_name_H-M   'P 1'
#
loop_
_entity.id
_entity.type
_entity.pdbx_description
1 polymer ?
#
loop_
_entity_poly.entity_id
_entity_poly.type
_entity_poly.pdbx_seq_one_letter_code
_entity_poly.pdbx_strand_id
1 'polypeptide(L)'
;MSDLPEKQVKRLRSLIQEAETNLAAAKELLISIVGDDPEISRSATEHAAGKVIEGVFEGQTMIGPDGKNYPVPANYASKSKLIEGDILKLTIADDGSFIYKQIGPVARRQIIGTLV
;
A
#
# COMPACT_ATOMS: atom_id res chain seq x y z
N MET A 1 -16.28 -8.81 -47.20
CA MET A 1 -15.05 -8.74 -46.38
C MET A 1 -15.42 -8.18 -45.00
N SER A 2 -16.14 -8.94 -44.18
CA SER A 2 -16.67 -8.43 -42.89
C SER A 2 -16.57 -9.43 -41.73
N ASP A 3 -16.10 -10.65 -41.96
CA ASP A 3 -16.06 -11.73 -40.94
C ASP A 3 -14.79 -11.75 -40.05
N LEU A 4 -13.75 -10.99 -40.41
CA LEU A 4 -12.50 -10.95 -39.65
C LEU A 4 -12.67 -10.35 -38.24
N PRO A 5 -13.39 -9.21 -38.07
CA PRO A 5 -13.60 -8.60 -36.76
C PRO A 5 -14.40 -9.47 -35.80
N GLU A 6 -15.45 -10.17 -36.27
CA GLU A 6 -16.28 -11.02 -35.42
C GLU A 6 -15.52 -12.24 -34.88
N LYS A 7 -14.67 -12.85 -35.71
CA LYS A 7 -13.79 -13.95 -35.27
C LYS A 7 -12.76 -13.48 -34.24
N GLN A 8 -12.21 -12.28 -34.42
CA GLN A 8 -11.28 -11.68 -33.45
C GLN A 8 -11.96 -11.34 -32.13
N VAL A 9 -13.16 -10.75 -32.16
CA VAL A 9 -13.94 -10.44 -30.95
C VAL A 9 -14.33 -11.71 -30.20
N LYS A 10 -14.75 -12.76 -30.92
CA LYS A 10 -15.05 -14.06 -30.30
C LYS A 10 -13.82 -14.67 -29.63
N ARG A 11 -12.66 -14.57 -30.27
CA ARG A 11 -11.39 -15.05 -29.70
C ARG A 11 -10.95 -14.23 -28.49
N LEU A 12 -11.09 -12.91 -28.52
CA LEU A 12 -10.85 -12.03 -27.37
C LEU A 12 -11.76 -12.36 -26.18
N ARG A 13 -13.06 -12.62 -26.42
CA ARG A 13 -13.98 -13.04 -25.36
C ARG A 13 -13.57 -14.37 -24.73
N SER A 14 -13.17 -15.35 -25.54
CA SER A 14 -12.64 -16.62 -25.01
C SER A 14 -11.38 -16.42 -24.18
N LEU A 15 -10.46 -15.56 -24.62
CA LEU A 15 -9.23 -15.26 -23.87
C LEU A 15 -9.52 -14.53 -22.55
N ILE A 16 -10.48 -13.62 -22.52
CA ILE A 16 -10.89 -12.94 -21.28
C ILE A 16 -11.50 -13.97 -20.31
N GLN A 17 -12.36 -14.85 -20.79
CA GLN A 17 -13.01 -15.85 -19.96
C GLN A 17 -12.01 -16.89 -19.41
N GLU A 18 -11.01 -17.25 -20.20
CA GLU A 18 -9.88 -18.07 -19.73
C GLU A 18 -9.06 -17.34 -18.66
N ALA A 19 -8.75 -16.05 -18.87
CA ALA A 19 -8.05 -15.25 -17.88
C ALA A 19 -8.83 -15.10 -16.57
N GLU A 20 -10.15 -14.89 -16.63
CA GLU A 20 -11.03 -14.85 -15.45
C GLU A 20 -11.02 -16.18 -14.68
N THR A 21 -11.07 -17.30 -15.41
CA THR A 21 -11.04 -18.64 -14.82
C THR A 21 -9.70 -18.91 -14.12
N ASN A 22 -8.59 -18.51 -14.76
CA ASN A 22 -7.26 -18.64 -14.18
C ASN A 22 -7.09 -17.74 -12.94
N LEU A 23 -7.66 -16.54 -12.96
CA LEU A 23 -7.60 -15.61 -11.83
C LEU A 23 -8.41 -16.16 -10.64
N ALA A 24 -9.58 -16.76 -10.89
CA ALA A 24 -10.35 -17.44 -9.86
C ALA A 24 -9.56 -18.62 -9.25
N ALA A 25 -8.92 -19.45 -10.08
CA ALA A 25 -8.09 -20.55 -9.60
C ALA A 25 -6.88 -20.08 -8.77
N ALA A 26 -6.19 -19.02 -9.22
CA ALA A 26 -5.10 -18.42 -8.47
C ALA A 26 -5.55 -17.87 -7.12
N LYS A 27 -6.76 -17.27 -7.06
CA LYS A 27 -7.35 -16.76 -5.81
C LYS A 27 -7.65 -17.89 -4.83
N GLU A 28 -8.22 -18.99 -5.29
CA GLU A 28 -8.46 -20.18 -4.45
C GLU A 28 -7.15 -20.78 -3.92
N LEU A 29 -6.12 -20.88 -4.78
CA LEU A 29 -4.81 -21.35 -4.36
C LEU A 29 -4.19 -20.42 -3.30
N LEU A 30 -4.29 -19.10 -3.49
CA LEU A 30 -3.86 -18.13 -2.48
C LEU A 30 -4.58 -18.33 -1.14
N ILE A 31 -5.90 -18.48 -1.14
CA ILE A 31 -6.69 -18.74 0.07
C ILE A 31 -6.23 -20.05 0.76
N SER A 32 -5.95 -21.08 -0.02
CA SER A 32 -5.51 -22.38 0.51
C SER A 32 -4.12 -22.37 1.14
N ILE A 33 -3.19 -21.57 0.59
CA ILE A 33 -1.79 -21.49 1.05
C ILE A 33 -1.68 -20.54 2.25
N VAL A 34 -2.45 -19.46 2.23
CA VAL A 34 -2.32 -18.35 3.17
C VAL A 34 -3.29 -18.49 4.36
N GLY A 35 -4.41 -19.21 4.20
CA GLY A 35 -5.52 -19.18 5.14
C GLY A 35 -6.34 -17.89 5.03
N ASP A 36 -7.54 -17.87 5.60
CA ASP A 36 -8.43 -16.69 5.65
C ASP A 36 -7.91 -15.66 6.65
N ASP A 37 -6.71 -15.15 6.43
CA ASP A 37 -6.08 -14.14 7.27
C ASP A 37 -6.44 -12.75 6.72
N PRO A 38 -7.27 -11.96 7.43
CA PRO A 38 -7.78 -10.67 6.94
C PRO A 38 -6.68 -9.63 6.75
N GLU A 39 -5.50 -9.83 7.33
CA GLU A 39 -4.32 -8.96 7.13
C GLU A 39 -3.69 -9.15 5.74
N ILE A 40 -3.79 -10.34 5.14
CA ILE A 40 -3.18 -10.65 3.84
C ILE A 40 -4.12 -10.27 2.68
N SER A 41 -5.43 -10.33 2.91
CA SER A 41 -6.41 -9.73 1.99
C SER A 41 -6.25 -8.21 1.87
N ARG A 42 -5.84 -7.53 2.95
CA ARG A 42 -5.51 -6.09 2.93
C ARG A 42 -4.24 -5.82 2.14
N SER A 43 -3.19 -6.62 2.30
CA SER A 43 -1.94 -6.45 1.55
C SER A 43 -2.11 -6.70 0.05
N ALA A 44 -2.92 -7.69 -0.34
CA ALA A 44 -3.25 -7.96 -1.75
C ALA A 44 -4.03 -6.81 -2.41
N THR A 45 -4.88 -6.12 -1.65
CA THR A 45 -5.61 -4.94 -2.14
C THR A 45 -4.70 -3.69 -2.19
N GLU A 46 -3.73 -3.58 -1.27
CA GLU A 46 -2.75 -2.50 -1.27
C GLU A 46 -1.65 -2.64 -2.34
N HIS A 47 -1.33 -3.87 -2.78
CA HIS A 47 -0.41 -4.09 -3.92
C HIS A 47 -0.96 -3.59 -5.26
N ALA A 48 -2.26 -3.29 -5.34
CA ALA A 48 -2.85 -2.62 -6.50
C ALA A 48 -2.60 -1.10 -6.51
N ALA A 49 -1.99 -0.52 -5.47
CA ALA A 49 -1.87 0.93 -5.27
C ALA A 49 -0.42 1.48 -5.31
N GLY A 50 0.51 0.78 -5.94
CA GLY A 50 1.89 1.24 -6.13
C GLY A 50 2.89 0.68 -5.11
N LYS A 51 4.05 1.32 -4.97
CA LYS A 51 5.16 0.82 -4.14
C LYS A 51 4.97 1.24 -2.68
N VAL A 52 4.80 0.26 -1.80
CA VAL A 52 4.67 0.48 -0.35
C VAL A 52 6.03 0.30 0.34
N ILE A 53 6.37 1.22 1.23
CA ILE A 53 7.63 1.28 1.97
C ILE A 53 7.31 1.62 3.42
N GLU A 54 7.75 0.78 4.36
CA GLU A 54 7.67 1.08 5.80
C GLU A 54 8.97 1.72 6.26
N GLY A 55 8.94 2.59 7.26
CA GLY A 55 10.13 3.29 7.71
C GLY A 55 9.95 4.01 9.03
N VAL A 56 11.06 4.50 9.59
CA VAL A 56 11.10 5.20 10.88
C VAL A 56 11.25 6.69 10.65
N PHE A 57 10.44 7.49 11.34
CA PHE A 57 10.53 8.94 11.27
C PHE A 57 11.72 9.47 12.12
N GLU A 58 12.57 10.29 11.52
CA GLU A 58 13.79 10.89 12.10
C GLU A 58 13.57 12.36 12.51
N GLY A 59 12.33 12.85 12.52
CA GLY A 59 12.01 14.25 12.86
C GLY A 59 11.88 15.20 11.66
N GLN A 60 12.47 14.87 10.51
CA GLN A 60 12.25 15.57 9.23
C GLN A 60 11.98 14.60 8.07
N THR A 61 12.71 13.49 8.03
CA THR A 61 12.60 12.47 6.99
C THR A 61 12.16 11.13 7.58
N MET A 62 11.64 10.25 6.72
CA MET A 62 11.40 8.85 7.03
C MET A 62 12.55 8.01 6.45
N ILE A 63 13.15 7.16 7.28
CA ILE A 63 14.20 6.23 6.88
C ILE A 63 13.55 4.89 6.54
N GLY A 64 13.62 4.48 5.26
CA GLY A 64 13.16 3.15 4.83
C GLY A 64 14.14 2.03 5.19
N PRO A 65 13.75 0.75 5.01
CA PRO A 65 14.60 -0.42 5.32
C PRO A 65 15.89 -0.44 4.50
N ASP A 66 15.87 0.16 3.31
CA ASP A 66 17.03 0.29 2.42
C ASP A 66 18.03 1.38 2.87
N GLY A 67 17.77 2.07 4.00
CA GLY A 67 18.54 3.24 4.44
C GLY A 67 18.31 4.49 3.60
N LYS A 68 17.27 4.49 2.74
CA LYS A 68 16.88 5.65 1.94
C LYS A 68 16.02 6.61 2.75
N ASN A 69 16.30 7.89 2.58
CA ASN A 69 15.58 8.96 3.26
C ASN A 69 14.46 9.48 2.36
N TYR A 70 13.24 9.51 2.89
CA TYR A 70 12.05 10.03 2.23
C TYR A 70 11.59 11.31 2.95
N PRO A 71 11.52 12.47 2.27
CA PRO A 71 11.14 13.72 2.91
C PRO A 71 9.66 13.70 3.32
N VAL A 72 9.40 13.97 4.61
CA VAL A 72 8.03 14.04 5.14
C VAL A 72 7.57 15.50 5.15
N PRO A 73 6.41 15.81 4.57
CA PRO A 73 5.86 17.17 4.61
C PRO A 73 5.65 17.68 6.05
N ALA A 74 6.13 18.89 6.34
CA ALA A 74 6.06 19.48 7.69
C ALA A 74 4.61 19.64 8.19
N ASN A 75 3.66 19.91 7.30
CA ASN A 75 2.24 19.99 7.61
C ASN A 75 1.68 18.64 8.08
N TYR A 76 2.08 17.54 7.45
CA TYR A 76 1.69 16.19 7.86
C TYR A 76 2.30 15.83 9.21
N ALA A 77 3.60 16.06 9.38
CA ALA A 77 4.30 15.80 10.63
C ALA A 77 3.68 16.54 11.83
N SER A 78 3.33 17.82 11.65
CA SER A 78 2.69 18.64 12.68
C SER A 78 1.25 18.19 12.98
N LYS A 79 0.42 17.95 11.95
CA LYS A 79 -0.98 17.54 12.13
C LYS A 79 -1.11 16.17 12.78
N SER A 80 -0.24 15.24 12.42
CA SER A 80 -0.22 13.89 12.97
C SER A 80 0.55 13.79 14.30
N LYS A 81 1.16 14.88 14.77
CA LYS A 81 1.98 14.95 15.99
C LYS A 81 3.05 13.84 16.00
N LEU A 82 3.76 13.73 14.86
CA LEU A 82 4.80 12.74 14.70
C LEU A 82 5.96 13.04 15.63
N ILE A 83 6.53 11.98 16.20
CA ILE A 83 7.72 12.02 17.04
C ILE A 83 8.77 11.13 16.41
N GLU A 84 10.04 11.48 16.58
CA GLU A 84 11.15 10.63 16.19
C GLU A 84 10.97 9.21 16.75
N GLY A 85 11.14 8.21 15.89
CA GLY A 85 10.87 6.80 16.21
C GLY A 85 9.48 6.31 15.82
N ASP A 86 8.56 7.19 15.39
CA ASP A 86 7.27 6.77 14.85
C ASP A 86 7.45 5.95 13.55
N ILE A 87 6.74 4.84 13.45
CA ILE A 87 6.73 4.00 12.26
C ILE A 87 5.68 4.55 11.28
N LEU A 88 6.15 4.85 10.09
CA LEU A 88 5.37 5.36 8.98
C LEU A 88 5.32 4.33 7.86
N LYS A 89 4.19 4.30 7.17
CA LYS A 89 3.99 3.63 5.90
C LYS A 89 3.89 4.69 4.82
N LEU A 90 4.79 4.61 3.86
CA LEU A 90 4.80 5.41 2.64
C LEU A 90 4.27 4.57 1.49
N THR A 91 3.24 5.05 0.82
CA THR A 91 2.77 4.50 -0.45
C THR A 91 3.14 5.48 -1.55
N ILE A 92 3.92 5.02 -2.51
CA ILE A 92 4.23 5.75 -3.74
C ILE A 92 3.22 5.29 -4.78
N ALA A 93 2.24 6.15 -5.08
CA ALA A 93 1.24 5.86 -6.10
C ALA A 93 1.85 5.90 -7.51
N ASP A 94 1.11 5.40 -8.51
CA ASP A 94 1.58 5.31 -9.90
C ASP A 94 1.84 6.69 -10.54
N ASP A 95 1.25 7.76 -9.98
CA ASP A 95 1.49 9.15 -10.36
C ASP A 95 2.75 9.76 -9.70
N GLY A 96 3.46 8.98 -8.88
CA GLY A 96 4.63 9.41 -8.12
C GLY A 96 4.31 10.21 -6.86
N SER A 97 3.04 10.33 -6.47
CA SER A 97 2.66 11.00 -5.22
C SER A 97 3.05 10.16 -4.00
N PHE A 98 3.48 10.86 -2.94
CA PHE A 98 3.86 10.26 -1.67
C PHE A 98 2.71 10.34 -0.68
N ILE A 99 2.17 9.19 -0.29
CA ILE A 99 1.10 9.07 0.69
C ILE A 99 1.69 8.50 1.98
N TYR A 100 1.69 9.30 3.04
CA TYR A 100 2.18 8.89 4.36
C TYR A 100 1.02 8.50 5.28
N LYS A 101 1.21 7.40 6.01
CA LYS A 101 0.31 6.94 7.06
C LYS A 101 1.11 6.50 8.29
N GLN A 102 0.80 7.04 9.47
CA GLN A 102 1.35 6.52 10.70
C GLN A 102 0.75 5.14 11.01
N ILE A 103 1.61 4.15 11.25
CA ILE A 103 1.21 2.77 11.57
C ILE A 103 1.68 2.31 12.96
N GLY A 104 2.70 2.95 13.54
CA GLY A 104 3.19 2.62 14.87
C GLY A 104 3.69 3.85 15.62
N PRO A 105 2.86 4.49 16.46
CA PRO A 105 3.33 5.58 17.32
C PRO A 105 4.30 5.05 18.38
N VAL A 106 5.41 5.77 18.60
CA VAL A 106 6.38 5.48 19.64
C VAL A 106 5.77 5.70 21.03
N ALA A 107 6.22 4.92 22.01
CA ALA A 107 5.78 5.05 23.39
C ALA A 107 6.11 6.46 23.92
N ARG A 108 5.07 7.20 24.30
CA ARG A 108 5.19 8.59 24.77
C ARG A 108 4.41 8.79 26.06
N ARG A 109 4.99 9.56 26.97
CA ARG A 109 4.37 9.90 28.24
C ARG A 109 3.45 11.11 28.05
N GLN A 110 2.19 10.96 28.42
CA GLN A 110 1.27 12.10 28.52
C GLN A 110 1.36 12.68 29.93
N ILE A 111 1.66 13.98 30.01
CA ILE A 111 1.74 14.72 31.27
C ILE A 111 0.80 15.92 31.19
N ILE A 112 0.14 16.23 32.31
CA ILE A 112 -0.67 17.44 32.43
C ILE A 112 0.23 18.52 33.05
N GLY A 113 0.39 19.63 32.34
CA GLY A 113 1.15 20.79 32.81
C GLY A 113 0.25 22.01 32.96
N THR A 114 0.50 22.82 33.98
CA THR A 114 -0.12 24.13 34.13
C THR A 114 0.71 25.15 33.36
N LEU A 115 0.10 25.83 32.39
CA LEU A 115 0.75 26.93 31.67
C LEU A 115 0.66 28.18 32.56
N VAL A 116 1.81 28.78 32.90
CA VAL A 116 1.94 30.03 33.68
C VAL A 116 2.37 31.19 32.80
#